data_AF-A0A1H4M6B5-F1
#
_entry.id   AF-A0A1H4M6B5-F1
#
_cell.length_a   1.000
_cell.length_b   1.000
_cell.length_c   1.000
_cell.angle_alpha   90.00
_cell.angle_beta   90.00
_cell.angle_gamma   90.00
#
_symmetry.space_group_name_H-M   'P 1'
#
loop_
_entity.id
_entity.type
_entity.pdbx_description
1 polymer ?
#
loop_
_entity_poly.entity_id
_entity_poly.type
_entity_poly.pdbx_seq_one_letter_code
_entity_poly.pdbx_strand_id
1 'polypeptide(L)' 'MAPKIPQYASRHPVDQLAQYFCKTCSKMRLGRVSRSGWTTDGSNLDRELYVICLKCGNRQYDNYNWLPL' A
#
# COMPACT_ATOMS: atom_id res chain seq x y z
N MET A 1 5.32 11.40 -16.04
CA MET A 1 6.49 11.00 -15.23
C MET A 1 6.09 9.77 -14.43
N ALA A 2 6.76 8.63 -14.62
CA ALA A 2 6.49 7.44 -13.81
C ALA A 2 6.85 7.72 -12.34
N PRO A 3 6.04 7.32 -11.35
CA PRO A 3 6.36 7.53 -9.95
C PRO A 3 7.69 6.85 -9.61
N LYS A 4 8.62 7.58 -8.99
CA LYS A 4 9.94 7.04 -8.62
C LYS A 4 9.77 6.06 -7.46
N ILE A 5 9.72 4.77 -7.78
CA ILE A 5 9.61 3.69 -6.78
C ILE A 5 10.92 3.62 -5.98
N PRO A 6 10.90 3.78 -4.65
CA PRO A 6 12.08 3.60 -3.81
C PRO A 6 12.66 2.19 -3.90
N GLN A 7 13.98 2.04 -3.71
CA GLN A 7 14.68 0.75 -3.79
C GLN A 7 14.11 -0.33 -2.85
N TYR A 8 13.56 0.06 -1.70
CA TYR A 8 12.94 -0.88 -0.76
C TYR A 8 11.62 -1.49 -1.29
N ALA A 9 11.04 -0.90 -2.33
CA ALA A 9 9.79 -1.33 -2.96
C ALA A 9 9.96 -1.77 -4.41
N SER A 10 11.15 -1.61 -5.00
CA SER A 10 11.40 -1.86 -6.43
C SER A 10 11.35 -3.33 -6.84
N ARG A 11 11.31 -4.25 -5.87
CA ARG A 11 11.20 -5.71 -6.10
C ARG A 11 9.75 -6.19 -6.19
N HIS A 12 8.78 -5.29 -6.02
CA HIS A 12 7.36 -5.62 -6.02
C HIS A 12 6.66 -5.16 -7.29
N PRO A 13 5.66 -5.90 -7.77
CA PRO A 13 4.83 -5.49 -8.90
C PRO A 13 4.11 -4.17 -8.60
N VAL A 14 4.06 -3.25 -9.55
CA VAL A 14 3.45 -1.92 -9.38
C VAL A 14 1.96 -2.02 -9.06
N ASP A 15 1.26 -2.98 -9.67
CA ASP A 15 -0.16 -3.29 -9.44
C ASP A 15 -0.47 -3.85 -8.05
N GLN A 16 0.57 -4.16 -7.27
CA GLN A 16 0.48 -4.56 -5.86
C GLN A 16 1.04 -3.50 -4.90
N LEU A 17 1.44 -2.33 -5.39
CA LEU A 17 1.96 -1.26 -4.56
C LEU A 17 0.87 -0.24 -4.24
N ALA A 18 0.79 0.11 -2.96
CA ALA A 18 -0.03 1.20 -2.46
C ALA A 18 0.86 2.24 -1.78
N GLN A 19 0.69 3.51 -2.12
CA GLN A 19 1.15 4.61 -1.30
C GLN A 19 0.14 4.86 -0.18
N TYR A 20 0.61 4.88 1.06
CA TYR A 20 -0.27 5.06 2.22
C TYR A 20 0.47 5.65 3.43
N PHE A 21 -0.28 6.18 4.39
CA PHE A 21 0.28 6.63 5.66
C PHE A 21 0.55 5.43 6.58
N CYS A 22 1.82 5.14 6.85
CA CYS A 22 2.19 4.06 7.74
C CYS A 22 2.19 4.53 9.20
N LYS A 23 1.23 4.10 10.04
CA LYS A 23 1.11 4.49 11.46
C LYS A 23 2.39 4.22 12.26
N THR A 24 3.04 3.07 12.05
CA THR A 24 4.31 2.72 12.72
C THR A 24 5.50 3.58 12.27
N CYS A 25 5.51 4.06 11.02
CA CYS A 25 6.58 4.91 10.51
C CYS A 25 6.28 6.40 10.67
N SER A 26 5.05 6.74 11.08
CA SER A 26 4.47 8.09 11.11
C SER A 26 4.72 8.91 9.85
N LYS A 27 4.72 8.28 8.66
CA LYS A 27 4.96 8.94 7.38
C LYS A 27 4.39 8.17 6.19
N MET A 28 4.31 8.83 5.04
CA MET A 28 3.95 8.19 3.77
C MET A 28 4.98 7.13 3.36
N ARG A 29 4.51 5.93 3.04
CA ARG A 29 5.32 4.78 2.63
C ARG A 29 4.67 4.07 1.46
N LEU A 30 5.46 3.24 0.79
CA LEU A 30 4.92 2.20 -0.07
C LEU A 30 4.72 0.91 0.72
N GLY A 31 3.57 0.30 0.51
CA GLY A 31 3.23 -1.00 1.04
C GLY A 31 2.80 -1.95 -0.07
N ARG A 32 2.91 -3.25 0.20
CA ARG A 32 2.36 -4.28 -0.68
C ARG A 32 0.96 -4.63 -0.21
N VAL A 33 -0.01 -4.50 -1.09
CA VAL A 33 -1.39 -4.92 -0.83
C VAL A 33 -1.54 -6.45 -0.97
N SER A 34 -2.54 -7.01 -0.31
CA SER A 34 -2.84 -8.45 -0.36
C SER A 34 -3.39 -8.93 -1.70
N ARG A 35 -3.98 -8.03 -2.50
CA ARG A 35 -4.65 -8.35 -3.77
C ARG A 35 -4.19 -7.42 -4.90
N SER A 36 -3.84 -7.97 -6.06
CA SER A 36 -3.60 -7.20 -7.29
C SER A 36 -4.89 -6.60 -7.83
N GLY A 37 -4.80 -5.46 -8.54
CA GLY A 37 -5.98 -4.81 -9.14
C GLY A 37 -7.00 -4.35 -8.10
N TRP A 38 -6.53 -4.02 -6.90
CA TRP A 38 -7.33 -3.37 -5.86
C TRP A 38 -7.66 -1.95 -6.30
N THR A 39 -8.82 -1.46 -5.89
CA THR A 39 -9.25 -0.09 -6.15
C THR A 39 -9.52 0.61 -4.82
N THR A 40 -9.46 1.93 -4.85
CA THR A 40 -9.75 2.80 -3.70
C THR A 40 -11.24 3.05 -3.53
N ASP A 41 -12.10 2.33 -4.25
CA ASP A 41 -13.56 2.52 -4.23
C ASP A 41 -14.14 2.07 -2.90
N GLY A 42 -13.96 2.94 -1.89
CA GLY A 42 -14.85 3.33 -0.80
C GLY A 42 -15.40 2.26 0.14
N SER A 43 -15.19 0.99 -0.17
CA SER A 43 -15.77 -0.11 0.55
C SER A 43 -14.75 -0.53 1.60
N ASN A 44 -14.80 0.11 2.77
CA ASN A 44 -14.19 -0.33 4.03
C ASN A 44 -14.66 -1.76 4.46
N LEU A 45 -15.18 -2.56 3.53
CA LEU A 45 -15.88 -3.82 3.74
C LEU A 45 -15.04 -5.03 3.37
N ASP A 46 -13.96 -4.86 2.59
CA ASP A 46 -13.07 -5.98 2.27
C ASP A 46 -12.09 -6.20 3.43
N ARG A 47 -12.52 -7.02 4.40
CA ARG A 47 -11.70 -7.43 5.56
C ARG A 47 -10.45 -8.22 5.15
N GLU A 48 -10.36 -8.68 3.91
CA GLU A 48 -9.22 -9.43 3.37
C GLU A 48 -8.22 -8.51 2.67
N LEU A 49 -8.60 -7.27 2.38
CA LEU A 49 -7.72 -6.25 1.83
C LEU A 49 -6.86 -5.62 2.94
N TYR A 50 -5.57 -5.94 2.93
CA TYR A 50 -4.59 -5.35 3.82
C TYR A 50 -3.36 -4.88 3.06
N VAL A 51 -2.66 -3.90 3.61
CA VAL A 51 -1.35 -3.46 3.12
C VAL A 51 -0.27 -3.80 4.15
N ILE A 52 0.87 -4.32 3.67
CA ILE A 52 2.07 -4.54 4.47
C ILE A 52 3.07 -3.44 4.14
N CYS A 53 3.53 -2.70 5.15
CA CYS A 53 4.58 -1.71 4.98
C CYS A 53 5.86 -2.37 4.47
N LEU A 54 6.35 -2.00 3.29
CA LEU A 54 7.60 -2.57 2.77
C LEU A 54 8.85 -2.07 3.51
N LYS A 55 8.71 -1.07 4.39
CA LYS A 55 9.81 -0.55 5.21
C LYS A 55 9.88 -1.14 6.62
N CYS A 56 8.74 -1.32 7.29
CA CYS A 56 8.69 -1.76 8.69
C CYS A 56 7.91 -3.06 8.92
N GLY A 57 7.29 -3.63 7.89
CA GLY A 57 6.50 -4.87 7.99
C GLY A 57 5.12 -4.72 8.63
N ASN A 58 4.75 -3.54 9.15
CA ASN A 58 3.44 -3.35 9.78
C ASN A 58 2.28 -3.58 8.80
N ARG A 59 1.29 -4.38 9.23
CA ARG A 59 0.08 -4.67 8.47
C ARG A 59 -1.04 -3.68 8.86
N GLN A 60 -1.73 -3.12 7.88
CA GLN A 60 -2.89 -2.25 8.09
C GLN A 60 -4.04 -2.64 7.16
N TYR A 61 -5.28 -2.47 7.62
CA TYR A 61 -6.51 -2.85 6.91
C TYR A 61 -7.36 -1.63 6.50
N ASP A 62 -6.98 -0.43 6.95
CA ASP A 62 -7.70 0.81 6.71
C ASP A 62 -7.25 1.41 5.36
N ASN A 63 -8.02 1.13 4.31
CA ASN A 63 -7.75 1.52 2.92
C ASN A 63 -8.24 2.92 2.55
N TYR A 64 -8.79 3.69 3.50
CA TYR A 64 -9.44 4.99 3.27
C TYR A 64 -8.51 6.05 2.65
N ASN A 65 -7.18 5.83 2.67
CA ASN A 65 -6.17 6.74 2.13
C ASN A 65 -5.02 6.00 1.42
N TRP A 66 -5.31 4.84 0.84
CA TRP A 66 -4.32 4.15 0.00
C TRP A 66 -4.45 4.67 -1.43
N LEU A 67 -3.33 4.92 -2.08
CA LEU A 67 -3.28 5.37 -3.46
C LEU A 67 -2.54 4.32 -4.30
N PRO A 68 -3.12 3.82 -5.40
CA PRO A 68 -2.40 2.96 -6.33
C PRO A 68 -1.27 3.74 -7.01
N LEU A 69 -0.24 3.02 -7.43
CA LEU A 69 0.93 3.54 -8.11
C LEU A 69 0.88 3.33 -9.63
#